data_AF-A0AAE2WBW8-F1
#
_entry.id   AF-A0AAE2WBW8-F1
#
_cell.length_a   1.000
_cell.length_b   1.000
_cell.length_c   1.000
_cell.angle_alpha   90.00
_cell.angle_beta   90.00
_cell.angle_gamma   90.00
#
_symmetry.space_group_name_H-M   'P 1'
#
loop_
_entity.id
_entity.type
_entity.pdbx_description
1 polymer ?
#
loop_
_entity_poly.entity_id
_entity_poly.type
_entity_poly.pdbx_seq_one_letter_code
_entity_poly.pdbx_strand_id
1 'polypeptide(L)'
;MNTPATAPTLLKLDAISEAIDELRHELARSDAASKEVVLEDHIHSLDVFGVQLNMRRKALGIELATLELQTGVSISTLKRLFNDPAQVKFSTVYSVCSALGIKLCAVK
;
A
#
# COMPACT_ATOMS: atom_id res chain seq x y z
N MET A 1 -40.00 17.11 -44.61
CA MET A 1 -40.72 16.40 -43.52
C MET A 1 -39.67 15.78 -42.61
N ASN A 2 -39.57 16.24 -41.36
CA ASN A 2 -38.48 15.88 -40.43
C ASN A 2 -38.86 14.64 -39.58
N THR A 3 -37.95 13.64 -39.60
CA THR A 3 -37.55 12.65 -38.56
C THR A 3 -38.57 11.97 -37.63
N PRO A 4 -38.51 10.61 -37.53
CA PRO A 4 -38.89 9.88 -36.31
C PRO A 4 -37.75 9.05 -35.67
N ALA A 5 -36.50 9.12 -36.15
CA ALA A 5 -35.42 8.25 -35.67
C ALA A 5 -34.68 8.75 -34.40
N THR A 6 -35.02 9.93 -33.88
CA THR A 6 -34.24 10.63 -32.85
C THR A 6 -34.50 10.16 -31.41
N ALA A 7 -35.71 9.66 -31.11
CA ALA A 7 -36.10 9.25 -29.77
C ALA A 7 -35.34 8.03 -29.20
N PRO A 8 -35.12 6.92 -29.95
CA PRO A 8 -34.42 5.76 -29.41
C PRO A 8 -32.91 5.96 -29.25
N THR A 9 -32.31 6.87 -30.02
CA THR A 9 -30.90 7.25 -29.89
C THR A 9 -30.67 8.18 -28.70
N LEU A 10 -31.61 9.08 -28.42
CA LEU A 10 -31.58 9.92 -27.21
C LEU A 10 -31.65 9.07 -25.93
N LEU A 11 -32.57 8.10 -25.88
CA LEU A 11 -32.69 7.17 -24.75
C LEU A 11 -31.41 6.35 -24.50
N LYS A 12 -30.71 5.95 -25.58
CA LYS A 12 -29.43 5.27 -25.46
C LYS A 12 -28.32 6.19 -24.98
N LEU A 13 -28.31 7.46 -25.38
CA LEU A 13 -27.36 8.45 -24.88
C LEU A 13 -27.56 8.72 -23.39
N ASP A 14 -28.80 8.86 -22.96
CA ASP A 14 -29.13 9.10 -21.54
C ASP A 14 -28.69 7.92 -20.67
N ALA A 15 -28.96 6.68 -21.10
CA ALA A 15 -28.50 5.48 -20.41
C ALA A 15 -26.97 5.35 -20.36
N ILE A 16 -26.26 5.78 -21.42
CA ILE A 16 -24.79 5.83 -21.42
C ILE A 16 -24.27 6.91 -20.47
N SER A 17 -24.95 8.06 -20.39
CA SER A 17 -24.57 9.14 -19.48
C SER A 17 -24.69 8.71 -18.02
N GLU A 18 -25.79 8.03 -17.66
CA GLU A 18 -25.97 7.46 -16.32
C GLU A 18 -24.90 6.43 -15.97
N ALA A 19 -24.58 5.51 -16.89
CA ALA A 19 -23.54 4.51 -16.67
C ALA A 19 -22.14 5.13 -16.48
N ILE A 20 -21.84 6.22 -17.20
CA ILE A 20 -20.58 6.97 -17.05
C ILE A 20 -20.51 7.64 -15.67
N ASP A 21 -21.60 8.25 -15.22
CA ASP A 21 -21.63 8.92 -13.92
C ASP A 21 -21.54 7.91 -12.77
N GLU A 22 -22.15 6.74 -12.90
CA GLU A 22 -22.03 5.65 -11.93
C GLU A 22 -20.58 5.13 -11.83
N LEU A 23 -19.93 4.88 -12.99
CA LEU A 23 -18.51 4.50 -13.05
C LEU A 23 -17.58 5.55 -12.45
N ARG A 24 -17.84 6.84 -12.70
CA ARG A 24 -17.07 7.95 -12.08
C ARG A 24 -17.23 7.96 -10.58
N HIS A 25 -18.44 7.70 -10.08
CA HIS A 25 -18.72 7.70 -8.65
C HIS A 25 -18.08 6.51 -7.93
N GLU A 26 -18.01 5.36 -8.60
CA GLU A 26 -17.32 4.17 -8.12
C GLU A 26 -15.80 4.36 -8.12
N LEU A 27 -15.24 4.94 -9.18
CA LEU A 27 -13.82 5.29 -9.23
C LEU A 27 -13.42 6.28 -8.12
N ALA A 28 -14.23 7.33 -7.90
CA ALA A 28 -13.99 8.30 -6.83
C ALA A 28 -14.04 7.66 -5.43
N ARG A 29 -14.92 6.68 -5.20
CA ARG A 29 -14.96 5.89 -3.96
C ARG A 29 -13.73 5.00 -3.81
N SER A 30 -13.30 4.33 -4.88
CA SER A 30 -12.09 3.51 -4.88
C SER A 30 -10.84 4.34 -4.61
N ASP A 31 -10.72 5.52 -5.21
CA ASP A 31 -9.59 6.43 -4.99
C ASP A 31 -9.57 6.99 -3.55
N ALA A 32 -10.74 7.33 -2.99
CA ALA A 32 -10.84 7.77 -1.61
C ALA A 32 -10.42 6.66 -0.63
N ALA A 33 -10.94 5.44 -0.81
CA ALA A 33 -10.57 4.28 0.02
C ALA A 33 -9.09 3.91 -0.12
N SER A 34 -8.55 3.96 -1.34
CA SER A 34 -7.11 3.72 -1.57
C SER A 34 -6.25 4.78 -0.90
N LYS A 35 -6.69 6.04 -0.91
CA LYS A 35 -5.97 7.16 -0.27
C LYS A 35 -6.02 7.06 1.26
N GLU A 36 -7.13 6.59 1.83
CA GLU A 36 -7.28 6.40 3.28
C GLU A 36 -6.38 5.27 3.80
N VAL A 37 -6.31 4.15 3.09
CA VAL A 37 -5.41 3.02 3.42
C VAL A 37 -3.93 3.42 3.32
N VAL A 38 -3.56 4.27 2.36
CA VAL A 38 -2.17 4.77 2.21
C VAL A 38 -1.76 5.74 3.33
N LEU A 39 -2.72 6.34 4.04
CA LEU A 39 -2.44 7.26 5.15
C LEU A 39 -2.25 6.52 6.48
N GLU A 40 -2.88 5.36 6.70
CA GLU A 40 -2.66 4.56 7.91
C GLU A 40 -1.27 3.88 7.91
N ASP A 41 -0.76 3.50 6.74
CA ASP A 41 0.57 2.90 6.58
C ASP A 41 1.70 3.95 6.48
N HIS A 42 1.41 5.23 6.72
CA HIS A 42 2.46 6.24 6.78
C HIS A 42 3.34 6.06 8.02
N ILE A 43 4.64 5.94 7.77
CA ILE A 43 5.64 5.90 8.83
C ILE A 43 5.76 7.31 9.42
N HIS A 44 5.00 7.58 10.49
CA HIS A 44 5.08 8.85 11.22
C HIS A 44 6.24 8.91 12.20
N SER A 45 6.72 7.76 12.68
CA SER A 45 7.88 7.68 13.56
C SER A 45 8.68 6.39 13.33
N LEU A 46 10.01 6.50 13.48
CA LEU A 46 10.93 5.39 13.27
C LEU A 46 10.76 4.31 14.35
N ASP A 47 10.50 4.69 15.59
CA ASP A 47 10.21 3.76 16.69
C ASP A 47 8.99 2.88 16.41
N VAL A 48 7.87 3.46 15.95
CA VAL A 48 6.67 2.72 15.56
C VAL A 48 6.97 1.78 14.39
N PHE A 49 7.78 2.23 13.43
CA PHE A 49 8.17 1.42 12.28
C PHE A 49 8.97 0.16 12.66
N GLY A 50 9.92 0.27 13.61
CA GLY A 50 10.66 -0.88 14.12
C GLY A 50 9.73 -1.94 14.74
N VAL A 51 8.73 -1.49 15.50
CA VAL A 51 7.71 -2.35 16.10
C VAL A 51 6.83 -3.00 15.03
N GLN A 52 6.33 -2.23 14.06
CA GLN A 52 5.51 -2.71 12.95
C GLN A 52 6.25 -3.76 12.11
N LEU A 53 7.53 -3.56 11.82
CA LEU A 53 8.36 -4.55 11.11
C LEU A 53 8.41 -5.88 11.86
N ASN A 54 8.62 -5.84 13.18
CA ASN A 54 8.66 -7.07 13.98
C ASN A 54 7.27 -7.73 14.07
N MET A 55 6.20 -6.94 14.14
CA MET A 55 4.83 -7.47 14.07
C MET A 55 4.56 -8.15 12.73
N ARG A 56 4.96 -7.52 11.62
CA ARG A 56 4.82 -8.11 10.27
C ARG A 56 5.59 -9.41 10.14
N ARG A 57 6.84 -9.45 10.61
CA ARG A 57 7.64 -10.69 10.67
C ARG A 57 6.91 -11.79 11.44
N LYS A 58 6.36 -11.48 12.62
CA LYS A 58 5.59 -12.44 13.43
C LYS A 58 4.32 -12.91 12.73
N ALA A 59 3.58 -12.00 12.08
CA ALA A 59 2.37 -12.33 11.33
C ALA A 59 2.66 -13.28 10.15
N LEU A 60 3.83 -13.14 9.51
CA LEU A 60 4.30 -14.04 8.46
C LEU A 60 4.88 -15.37 8.99
N GLY A 61 4.98 -15.54 10.32
CA GLY A 61 5.58 -16.73 10.92
C GLY A 61 7.08 -16.88 10.67
N ILE A 62 7.78 -15.81 10.28
CA ILE A 62 9.20 -15.86 9.91
C ILE A 62 10.04 -15.78 11.18
N GLU A 63 10.87 -16.79 11.45
CA GLU A 63 11.82 -16.73 12.56
C GLU A 63 12.96 -15.74 12.32
N LEU A 64 13.56 -15.23 13.40
CA LEU A 64 14.71 -14.32 13.31
C LEU A 64 15.88 -14.93 12.51
N ALA A 65 16.16 -16.22 12.70
CA ALA A 65 17.20 -16.93 11.97
C ALA A 65 16.88 -17.07 10.48
N THR A 66 15.59 -17.25 10.14
CA THR A 66 15.16 -17.29 8.73
C THR A 66 15.33 -15.93 8.08
N LEU A 67 14.96 -14.85 8.78
CA LEU A 67 15.14 -13.49 8.28
C LEU A 67 16.61 -13.12 8.11
N GLU A 68 17.49 -13.56 9.02
CA GLU A 68 18.94 -13.43 8.89
C GLU A 68 19.46 -14.13 7.62
N LEU A 69 19.02 -15.36 7.34
CA LEU A 69 19.39 -16.10 6.13
C LEU A 69 18.92 -15.40 4.85
N GLN A 70 17.71 -14.83 4.85
CA GLN A 70 17.14 -14.15 3.67
C GLN A 70 17.79 -12.79 3.40
N THR A 71 18.23 -12.08 4.44
CA THR A 71 18.71 -10.70 4.34
C THR A 71 20.21 -10.56 4.47
N GLY A 72 20.91 -11.58 4.97
CA GLY A 72 22.32 -11.51 5.36
C GLY A 72 22.59 -10.61 6.57
N VAL A 73 21.54 -10.18 7.28
CA VAL A 73 21.63 -9.25 8.42
C VAL A 73 21.66 -10.04 9.71
N SER A 74 22.70 -9.81 10.53
CA SER A 74 22.85 -10.56 11.78
C SER A 74 21.63 -10.42 12.71
N ILE A 75 21.31 -11.46 13.48
CA ILE A 75 20.24 -11.40 14.50
C ILE A 75 20.43 -10.19 15.45
N SER A 76 21.67 -9.85 15.81
CA SER A 76 21.95 -8.70 16.68
C SER A 76 21.56 -7.36 16.03
N THR A 77 21.69 -7.27 14.72
CA THR A 77 21.34 -6.09 13.92
C THR A 77 19.84 -6.05 13.69
N LEU A 78 19.17 -7.18 13.47
CA LEU A 78 17.71 -7.28 13.39
C LEU A 78 17.04 -6.86 14.71
N LYS A 79 17.57 -7.31 15.86
CA LYS A 79 17.08 -6.88 17.18
C LYS A 79 17.23 -5.38 17.39
N ARG A 80 18.35 -4.79 16.96
CA ARG A 80 18.55 -3.34 16.98
C ARG A 80 17.55 -2.63 16.07
N LEU A 81 17.36 -3.10 14.84
CA LEU A 81 16.39 -2.55 13.89
C LEU A 81 14.96 -2.50 14.46
N PHE A 82 14.53 -3.56 15.15
CA PHE A 82 13.19 -3.61 15.71
C PHE A 82 12.99 -2.75 16.96
N ASN A 83 14.08 -2.36 17.62
CA ASN A 83 14.04 -1.56 18.85
C ASN A 83 14.32 -0.08 18.57
N ASP A 84 15.33 0.20 17.75
CA ASP A 84 15.76 1.52 17.31
C ASP A 84 16.32 1.44 15.87
N PRO A 85 15.47 1.70 14.86
CA PRO A 85 15.88 1.66 13.46
C PRO A 85 16.85 2.79 13.06
N ALA A 86 17.00 3.85 13.86
CA ALA A 86 17.94 4.94 13.56
C ALA A 86 19.41 4.53 13.74
N GLN A 87 19.67 3.50 14.55
CA GLN A 87 21.01 2.95 14.82
C GLN A 87 21.55 2.08 13.68
N VAL A 88 20.74 1.82 12.64
CA VAL A 88 21.04 0.88 11.57
C VAL A 88 21.08 1.60 10.23
N LYS A 89 21.93 1.11 9.33
CA LYS A 89 22.03 1.67 7.98
C LYS A 89 20.71 1.48 7.24
N PHE A 90 20.33 2.48 6.46
CA PHE A 90 19.13 2.40 5.61
C PHE A 90 19.15 1.18 4.67
N SER A 91 20.33 0.78 4.18
CA SER A 91 20.47 -0.44 3.36
C SER A 91 20.01 -1.70 4.08
N THR A 92 20.25 -1.80 5.40
CA THR A 92 19.77 -2.88 6.25
C THR A 92 18.25 -2.82 6.40
N VAL A 93 17.72 -1.63 6.67
CA VAL A 93 16.27 -1.38 6.75
C VAL A 93 15.59 -1.85 5.46
N TYR A 94 16.09 -1.40 4.31
CA TYR A 94 15.56 -1.73 2.99
C TYR A 94 15.61 -3.23 2.71
N SER A 95 16.73 -3.89 3.01
CA SER A 95 16.88 -5.34 2.78
C SER A 95 15.87 -6.14 3.60
N VAL A 96 15.65 -5.75 4.86
CA VAL A 96 14.66 -6.39 5.73
C VAL A 96 13.23 -6.10 5.25
N CYS A 97 12.93 -4.87 4.85
CA CYS A 97 11.62 -4.53 4.27
C CYS A 97 11.32 -5.35 3.02
N SER A 98 12.29 -5.45 2.12
CA SER A 98 12.17 -6.24 0.90
C SER A 98 11.91 -7.72 1.19
N ALA A 99 12.61 -8.31 2.17
CA ALA A 99 12.39 -9.70 2.58
C ALA A 99 11.01 -9.94 3.21
N LEU A 100 10.47 -8.93 3.90
CA LEU A 100 9.12 -8.96 4.49
C LEU A 100 8.01 -8.57 3.49
N GLY A 101 8.36 -8.30 2.23
CA GLY A 101 7.41 -7.92 1.18
C GLY A 101 6.87 -6.49 1.31
N ILE A 102 7.55 -5.62 2.05
CA ILE A 102 7.18 -4.22 2.25
C ILE A 102 7.89 -3.35 1.21
N LYS A 103 7.12 -2.54 0.48
CA LYS A 103 7.66 -1.52 -0.44
C LYS A 103 7.71 -0.19 0.30
N LEU A 104 8.91 0.40 0.40
CA LEU A 104 9.09 1.73 0.94
C LEU A 104 8.82 2.75 -0.18
N CYS A 105 7.82 3.60 0.01
CA CYS A 105 7.46 4.67 -0.91
C CYS A 105 7.74 6.03 -0.24
N ALA A 106 8.44 6.91 -0.93
CA ALA A 106 8.52 8.31 -0.53
C ALA A 106 7.32 9.05 -1.11
N VAL A 107 6.44 9.56 -0.26
CA VAL A 107 5.38 10.46 -0.68
C VAL A 107 5.97 11.87 -0.74
N LYS A 108 5.82 12.53 -1.89
CA LYS A 108 6.33 13.86 -2.17
C LYS A 108 5.23 14.90 -2.01
#